data_AF-A0A6M0MAW7-F1
#
_entry.id   AF-A0A6M0MAW7-F1
#
_cell.length_a   1.000
_cell.length_b   1.000
_cell.length_c   1.000
_cell.angle_alpha   90.00
_cell.angle_beta   90.00
_cell.angle_gamma   90.00
#
_symmetry.space_group_name_H-M   'P 1'
#
loop_
_entity.id
_entity.type
_entity.pdbx_description
1 polymer ?
#
loop_
_entity_poly.entity_id
_entity_poly.type
_entity_poly.pdbx_seq_one_letter_code
_entity_poly.pdbx_strand_id
1 'polypeptide(L)'
;EYSRFVRRCNALLPSIQVIRQALVFKEVEGMSVSIIDSFPIPLCQPIRNFRSKVLGDYANVGYNATKGQYFYGCKCHALVSESGYVIDYTITPASIADSTMAE
;
A
#
# COMPACT_ATOMS: atom_id res chain seq x y z
N GLU A 1 8.26 -8.75 -24.14
CA GLU A 1 7.62 -7.50 -23.66
C GLU A 1 7.51 -7.37 -22.13
N TYR A 2 6.73 -8.19 -21.42
CA TYR A 2 6.53 -8.01 -19.95
C TYR A 2 7.84 -8.00 -19.13
N SER A 3 8.74 -8.95 -19.37
CA SER A 3 10.04 -8.98 -18.67
C SER A 3 10.91 -7.76 -18.96
N ARG A 4 10.84 -7.21 -20.17
CA ARG A 4 11.55 -5.98 -20.56
C ARG A 4 10.94 -4.76 -19.84
N PHE A 5 9.62 -4.69 -19.76
CA PHE A 5 8.92 -3.67 -18.99
C PHE A 5 9.34 -3.70 -17.51
N VAL A 6 9.26 -4.86 -16.85
CA VAL A 6 9.66 -5.01 -15.43
C VAL A 6 11.11 -4.60 -15.20
N ARG A 7 12.05 -5.03 -16.07
CA ARG A 7 13.46 -4.60 -15.97
C ARG A 7 13.62 -3.09 -16.08
N ARG A 8 12.88 -2.43 -16.99
CA ARG A 8 12.90 -0.97 -17.12
C ARG A 8 12.33 -0.28 -15.89
N CYS A 9 11.21 -0.76 -15.34
CA CYS A 9 10.64 -0.24 -14.11
C CYS A 9 11.63 -0.36 -12.95
N ASN A 10 12.27 -1.51 -12.78
CA ASN A 10 13.26 -1.73 -11.73
C ASN A 10 14.50 -0.84 -11.92
N ALA A 11 14.96 -0.64 -13.16
CA ALA A 11 16.08 0.26 -13.45
C ALA A 11 15.76 1.74 -13.18
N LEU A 12 14.50 2.14 -13.36
CA LEU A 12 14.03 3.52 -13.11
C LEU A 12 13.58 3.75 -11.66
N LEU A 13 13.42 2.70 -10.86
CA LEU A 13 12.91 2.78 -9.50
C LEU A 13 13.69 3.80 -8.63
N PRO A 14 15.04 3.85 -8.66
CA PRO A 14 15.78 4.85 -7.90
C PRO A 14 15.44 6.29 -8.31
N SER A 15 15.30 6.54 -9.61
CA SER A 15 14.90 7.87 -10.12
C SER A 15 13.49 8.25 -9.70
N ILE A 16 12.56 7.29 -9.75
CA ILE A 16 11.19 7.48 -9.27
C ILE A 16 11.17 7.80 -7.77
N GLN A 17 12.01 7.14 -6.97
CA GLN A 17 12.14 7.39 -5.54
C GLN A 17 12.66 8.80 -5.24
N VAL A 18 13.69 9.27 -5.96
CA VAL A 18 14.23 10.64 -5.80
C VAL A 18 13.18 11.69 -6.17
N ILE A 19 12.48 11.50 -7.29
CA ILE A 19 11.41 12.42 -7.71
C ILE A 19 10.30 12.43 -6.65
N ARG A 20 9.88 11.26 -6.15
CA ARG A 20 8.88 11.16 -5.09
C ARG A 20 9.33 11.90 -3.83
N GLN A 21 10.57 11.70 -3.37
CA GLN A 21 11.08 12.39 -2.18
C GLN A 21 11.04 13.91 -2.34
N ALA A 22 11.47 14.44 -3.48
CA ALA A 22 11.42 15.88 -3.73
C ALA A 22 9.97 16.43 -3.71
N LEU A 23 9.01 15.68 -4.27
CA LEU A 23 7.60 16.07 -4.23
C LEU A 23 7.01 15.98 -2.82
N VAL A 24 7.35 14.94 -2.06
CA VAL A 24 6.95 14.81 -0.65
C VAL A 24 7.47 15.99 0.16
N PHE A 25 8.75 16.36 0.03
CA PHE A 25 9.31 17.52 0.74
C PHE A 25 8.56 18.82 0.44
N LYS A 26 8.14 19.01 -0.80
CA LYS A 26 7.33 20.17 -1.19
C LYS A 26 5.92 20.12 -0.59
N GLU A 27 5.30 18.94 -0.54
CA GLU A 27 3.94 18.79 -0.02
C GLU A 27 3.88 18.95 1.51
N VAL A 28 4.89 18.45 2.23
CA VAL A 28 4.94 18.60 3.70
C VAL A 28 5.29 20.02 4.15
N GLU A 29 5.87 20.84 3.26
CA GLU A 29 6.17 22.24 3.54
C GLU A 29 4.86 23.04 3.68
N GLY A 30 4.53 23.40 4.92
CA GLY A 30 3.29 24.12 5.24
C GLY A 30 2.09 23.21 5.54
N MET A 31 2.29 21.89 5.63
CA MET A 31 1.24 20.97 6.04
C MET A 31 1.01 21.06 7.56
N SER A 32 -0.22 21.33 7.96
CA SER A 32 -0.65 21.39 9.37
C SER A 32 -1.44 20.14 9.81
N VAL A 33 -2.10 19.48 8.86
CA VAL A 33 -2.95 18.32 9.08
C VAL A 33 -2.59 17.24 8.05
N SER A 34 -2.60 16.00 8.51
CA SER A 34 -2.45 14.81 7.67
C SER A 34 -3.57 13.82 7.99
N ILE A 35 -4.00 13.06 6.99
CA ILE A 35 -5.06 12.07 7.10
C ILE A 35 -4.41 10.68 7.03
N ILE A 36 -4.82 9.79 7.93
CA ILE A 36 -4.45 8.37 7.87
C ILE A 36 -5.66 7.62 7.32
N ASP A 37 -5.45 6.87 6.25
CA ASP A 37 -6.46 5.96 5.71
C ASP A 37 -5.85 4.61 5.37
N SER A 38 -6.64 3.55 5.54
CA SER A 38 -6.24 2.19 5.23
C SER A 38 -7.14 1.56 4.18
N PHE A 39 -6.55 0.77 3.29
CA PHE A 39 -7.31 0.08 2.26
C PHE A 39 -6.73 -1.29 1.90
N PRO A 40 -7.59 -2.24 1.50
CA PRO A 40 -7.15 -3.58 1.13
C PRO A 40 -6.42 -3.58 -0.23
N ILE A 41 -5.32 -4.31 -0.31
CA ILE A 41 -4.64 -4.69 -1.55
C ILE A 41 -4.91 -6.18 -1.80
N PRO A 42 -6.01 -6.53 -2.50
CA PRO A 42 -6.34 -7.93 -2.77
C PRO A 42 -5.38 -8.52 -3.81
N LEU A 43 -4.82 -9.70 -3.52
CA LEU A 43 -3.92 -10.41 -4.45
C LEU A 43 -4.69 -11.40 -5.33
N CYS A 44 -5.67 -12.09 -4.77
CA CYS A 44 -6.55 -12.97 -5.51
C CYS A 44 -7.92 -13.08 -4.84
N GLN A 45 -8.88 -13.64 -5.57
CA GLN A 45 -10.16 -14.02 -4.98
C GLN A 45 -9.93 -15.01 -3.83
N PRO A 46 -10.70 -14.94 -2.72
CA PRO A 46 -10.50 -15.79 -1.55
C PRO A 46 -10.44 -17.30 -1.89
N ILE A 47 -11.24 -17.77 -2.85
CA ILE A 47 -11.25 -19.17 -3.31
C ILE A 47 -9.91 -19.68 -3.87
N ARG A 48 -8.98 -18.77 -4.19
CA ARG A 48 -7.65 -19.09 -4.74
C ARG A 48 -6.51 -18.87 -3.74
N ASN A 49 -6.78 -18.45 -2.50
CA ASN A 49 -5.74 -18.07 -1.53
C ASN A 49 -4.66 -19.16 -1.33
N PHE A 50 -5.05 -20.42 -1.16
CA PHE A 50 -4.13 -21.55 -0.99
C PHE A 50 -3.29 -21.89 -2.24
N ARG A 51 -3.63 -21.32 -3.40
CA ARG A 51 -2.88 -21.51 -4.66
C ARG A 51 -2.00 -20.30 -4.99
N SER A 52 -2.07 -19.22 -4.21
CA SER A 52 -1.23 -18.04 -4.44
C SER A 52 0.20 -18.36 -4.04
N LYS A 53 1.14 -18.11 -4.96
CA LYS A 53 2.58 -18.23 -4.70
C LYS A 53 3.26 -16.87 -4.50
N VAL A 54 2.60 -15.79 -4.90
CA VAL A 54 3.15 -14.44 -4.82
C VAL A 54 2.84 -13.88 -3.44
N LEU A 55 3.90 -13.44 -2.73
CA LEU A 55 3.83 -12.88 -1.38
C LEU A 55 3.18 -13.81 -0.34
N GLY A 56 3.25 -15.13 -0.52
CA GLY A 56 2.59 -16.11 0.36
C GLY A 56 3.04 -16.02 1.83
N ASP A 57 4.27 -15.59 2.08
CA ASP A 57 4.83 -15.45 3.44
C ASP A 57 4.38 -14.15 4.13
N TYR A 58 3.73 -13.25 3.40
CA TYR A 58 3.42 -11.90 3.86
C TYR A 58 1.92 -11.58 3.78
N ALA A 59 1.25 -12.09 2.74
CA ALA A 59 -0.18 -11.91 2.54
C ALA A 59 -0.99 -12.92 3.37
N ASN A 60 -2.13 -12.47 3.89
CA ASN A 60 -3.05 -13.34 4.61
C ASN A 60 -4.50 -12.89 4.38
N VAL A 61 -5.44 -13.43 5.17
CA VAL A 61 -6.85 -13.07 5.08
C VAL A 61 -7.15 -11.95 6.07
N GLY A 62 -7.74 -10.87 5.56
CA GLY A 62 -8.25 -9.76 6.35
C GLY A 62 -9.74 -9.55 6.11
N TYR A 63 -10.36 -8.73 6.95
CA TYR A 63 -11.75 -8.32 6.83
C TYR A 63 -11.84 -6.81 6.64
N ASN A 64 -12.59 -6.38 5.62
CA ASN A 64 -12.94 -4.98 5.41
C ASN A 64 -14.34 -4.75 5.98
N ALA A 65 -14.42 -4.09 7.12
CA ALA A 65 -15.69 -3.83 7.82
C ALA A 65 -16.63 -2.94 6.99
N THR A 66 -16.10 -1.88 6.36
CA THR A 66 -16.87 -0.95 5.54
C THR A 66 -17.59 -1.65 4.38
N LYS A 67 -16.98 -2.68 3.80
CA LYS A 67 -17.53 -3.46 2.69
C LYS A 67 -18.12 -4.80 3.11
N GLY A 68 -18.09 -5.15 4.40
CA GLY A 68 -18.61 -6.41 4.92
C GLY A 68 -18.00 -7.67 4.30
N GLN A 69 -16.73 -7.64 3.88
CA GLN A 69 -16.15 -8.72 3.08
C GLN A 69 -14.73 -9.10 3.51
N TYR A 70 -14.42 -10.39 3.37
CA TYR A 70 -13.07 -10.92 3.51
C TYR A 70 -12.28 -10.76 2.21
N PHE A 71 -10.98 -10.54 2.33
CA PHE A 71 -10.06 -10.50 1.21
C PHE A 71 -8.75 -11.22 1.55
N TYR A 72 -8.11 -11.80 0.54
CA TYR A 72 -6.76 -12.34 0.67
C TYR A 72 -5.77 -11.39 0.01
N GLY A 73 -4.78 -10.93 0.78
CA GLY A 73 -3.76 -10.02 0.30
C GLY A 73 -3.04 -9.27 1.43
N CYS A 74 -2.78 -7.99 1.20
CA CYS A 74 -2.14 -7.09 2.15
C CYS A 74 -3.07 -5.91 2.46
N LYS A 75 -2.75 -5.13 3.49
CA LYS A 75 -3.39 -3.85 3.79
C LYS A 75 -2.37 -2.73 3.66
N CYS A 76 -2.74 -1.68 2.93
CA CYS A 76 -1.96 -0.45 2.85
C CYS A 76 -2.51 0.52 3.89
N HIS A 77 -1.63 1.14 4.66
CA HIS A 77 -1.95 2.25 5.54
C HIS A 77 -1.18 3.45 4.99
N ALA A 78 -1.89 4.46 4.50
CA ALA A 78 -1.32 5.63 3.86
C ALA A 78 -1.50 6.85 4.74
N LEU A 79 -0.42 7.62 4.88
CA LEU A 79 -0.44 8.98 5.37
C LEU A 79 -0.57 9.90 4.16
N VAL A 80 -1.66 10.66 4.10
CA VAL A 80 -1.96 11.55 2.98
C VAL A 80 -2.14 12.99 3.44
N SER A 81 -1.77 13.94 2.58
CA SER A 81 -2.09 15.35 2.79
C SER A 81 -3.59 15.60 2.58
N GLU A 82 -4.07 16.78 2.97
CA GLU A 82 -5.45 17.22 2.70
C GLU A 82 -5.78 17.27 1.19
N SER A 83 -4.76 17.44 0.33
CA SER A 83 -4.92 17.41 -1.13
C SER A 83 -5.03 15.97 -1.69
N GLY A 84 -4.84 14.96 -0.84
CA GLY A 84 -4.84 13.54 -1.21
C GLY A 84 -3.47 13.02 -1.68
N TYR A 85 -2.40 13.78 -1.49
CA TYR A 85 -1.05 13.34 -1.86
C TYR A 85 -0.50 12.32 -0.85
N VAL A 86 0.07 11.20 -1.32
CA VAL A 86 0.62 10.15 -0.43
C VAL A 86 2.03 10.51 0.05
N ILE A 87 2.13 10.90 1.31
CA ILE A 87 3.36 11.33 1.98
C ILE A 87 4.18 10.13 2.41
N ASP A 88 3.53 9.19 3.08
CA ASP A 88 4.14 7.94 3.51
C ASP A 88 3.11 6.81 3.47
N TYR A 89 3.60 5.58 3.45
CA TYR A 89 2.75 4.41 3.53
C TYR A 89 3.48 3.22 4.13
N THR A 90 2.73 2.38 4.82
CA THR A 90 3.19 1.06 5.21
C THR A 90 2.26 -0.01 4.64
N ILE A 91 2.86 -1.08 4.14
CA ILE A 91 2.10 -2.27 3.76
C ILE A 91 2.22 -3.22 4.94
N THR A 92 1.14 -3.91 5.25
CA THR A 92 1.05 -4.91 6.32
C THR A 92 0.29 -6.13 5.84
N PRO A 93 0.36 -7.28 6.54
CA PRO A 93 -0.58 -8.37 6.34
C PRO A 93 -2.04 -7.87 6.47
N ALA A 94 -2.95 -8.45 5.69
CA ALA A 94 -4.36 -8.05 5.66
C ALA A 94 -5.08 -8.09 7.02
N SER A 95 -4.62 -8.95 7.94
CA SER A 95 -5.19 -9.12 9.28
C SER A 95 -4.84 -8.00 10.27
N ILE A 96 -3.91 -7.10 9.94
CA ILE A 96 -3.50 -6.02 10.86
C ILE A 96 -4.60 -4.97 10.95
N ALA A 97 -4.97 -4.62 12.19
CA ALA A 97 -6.01 -3.63 12.47
C ALA A 97 -5.48 -2.19 12.33
N ASP A 98 -6.34 -1.29 11.87
CA ASP A 98 -5.95 0.09 11.58
C ASP A 98 -5.49 0.83 12.85
N SER A 99 -6.11 0.51 14.00
CA SER A 99 -5.74 1.06 15.30
C SER A 99 -4.29 0.77 15.69
N THR A 100 -3.71 -0.35 15.24
CA THR A 100 -2.31 -0.69 15.57
C THR A 100 -1.29 0.14 14.79
N MET A 101 -1.72 0.88 13.76
CA MET A 101 -0.83 1.73 12.94
C MET A 101 -0.91 3.21 13.32
N ALA A 102 -1.82 3.58 14.23
CA ALA A 102 -2.03 4.96 14.69
C ALA A 102 -1.30 5.27 16.02
N GLU A 103 -0.58 4.29 16.59
CA GLU A 103 0.25 4.41 17.79
C GLU A 103 1.71 4.68 17.46
#